data_AF-A0A9X5I789-F1
#
_entry.id   AF-A0A9X5I789-F1
#
_cell.length_a   1.000
_cell.length_b   1.000
_cell.length_c   1.000
_cell.angle_alpha   90.00
_cell.angle_beta   90.00
_cell.angle_gamma   90.00
#
_symmetry.space_group_name_H-M   'P 1'
#
loop_
_entity.id
_entity.type
_entity.pdbx_description
1 polymer ?
#
loop_
_entity_poly.entity_id
_entity_poly.type
_entity_poly.pdbx_seq_one_letter_code
_entity_poly.pdbx_strand_id
1 'polypeptide(L)'
;MDGWLRKLGAVVAAVAFLAASAAHGSQDATGEASPERIAQILRARYVDTRPDCGGPTLPAFLCSGILLRGTKASSAYHSWDPSPSAVETGAVSFSFLRKDAEFNAFALGYQNGFIFAPYLSSQGKVHPAALCSFPVDASTYRRDRRGCGAYDAYPVKSAPCQQQGITRAEGWRSSFTRVAGANGKFTQCGFDLTAEGSANAFLESLKAMKYAPSFRGANPENELRIETWKPGIPADLPIEAFFYSGSGLAGAQHDQRDYYAQTGIRLPIVRIDLPSSPEADAMFAYRAQDQALGAEAPVPEQVPTVREASGEGGSRLLLTDFYRADYVTVEVPVYEGMAAGQVVSVSWAGPSITYVTPPETVTEVAPVLLRIPRTEVIDTIGSTARVAFSIRQGNGDVQVSRTAIVEVEAQPLELPAPTLSDDHTQVLVRFPAMDTAYHANVRLQGATTLDLPRQDVVSKDVLVFRIPDAWLAANRGRDILVTYAVASKQKREDPWRFSRVLRVRL
;
A
#
# COMPACT_ATOMS: atom_id res chain seq x y z
N MET A 1 80.46 26.79 -31.75
CA MET A 1 79.69 27.92 -31.21
C MET A 1 78.70 27.34 -30.21
N ASP A 2 79.10 27.42 -28.94
CA ASP A 2 78.31 27.60 -27.70
C ASP A 2 76.94 26.89 -27.59
N GLY A 3 76.58 26.14 -26.55
CA GLY A 3 77.20 25.87 -25.26
C GLY A 3 76.22 25.07 -24.38
N TRP A 4 76.79 24.30 -23.44
CA TRP A 4 76.25 23.96 -22.11
C TRP A 4 74.96 23.13 -21.93
N LEU A 5 75.17 21.81 -21.81
CA LEU A 5 74.98 20.95 -20.61
C LEU A 5 73.68 20.96 -19.74
N ARG A 6 73.26 19.71 -19.44
CA ARG A 6 72.50 19.17 -18.27
C ARG A 6 70.97 19.15 -18.40
N LYS A 7 70.20 18.17 -17.89
CA LYS A 7 70.41 16.84 -17.26
C LYS A 7 68.99 16.25 -17.02
N LEU A 8 68.97 14.95 -16.74
CA LEU A 8 68.00 14.22 -15.89
C LEU A 8 66.66 13.81 -16.51
N GLY A 9 66.39 12.51 -16.40
CA GLY A 9 65.21 11.83 -16.90
C GLY A 9 64.10 11.68 -15.88
N ALA A 10 63.00 11.09 -16.32
CA ALA A 10 62.00 10.47 -15.48
C ALA A 10 61.18 9.50 -16.34
N VAL A 11 61.01 8.30 -15.78
CA VAL A 11 60.11 7.23 -16.20
C VAL A 11 58.67 7.76 -16.21
N VAL A 12 57.97 7.66 -17.33
CA VAL A 12 56.53 7.98 -17.42
C VAL A 12 55.76 6.68 -17.19
N ALA A 13 55.22 6.52 -15.98
CA ALA A 13 54.18 5.56 -15.68
C ALA A 13 52.83 6.10 -16.16
N ALA A 14 52.13 5.34 -16.99
CA ALA A 14 50.78 5.63 -17.44
C ALA A 14 49.79 5.44 -16.29
N VAL A 15 49.14 6.51 -15.84
CA VAL A 15 47.98 6.47 -14.95
C VAL A 15 46.74 6.67 -15.80
N ALA A 16 45.92 5.62 -15.92
CA ALA A 16 44.61 5.69 -16.54
C ALA A 16 43.62 6.40 -15.58
N PHE A 17 43.12 7.57 -15.98
CA PHE A 17 42.01 8.24 -15.33
C PHE A 17 40.69 7.58 -15.77
N LEU A 18 40.04 6.87 -14.86
CA LEU A 18 38.62 6.49 -14.98
C LEU A 18 37.77 7.71 -14.60
N ALA A 19 37.20 8.38 -15.59
CA ALA A 19 36.17 9.39 -15.37
C ALA A 19 34.83 8.67 -15.14
N ALA A 20 34.38 8.61 -13.89
CA ALA A 20 33.02 8.19 -13.55
C ALA A 20 32.06 9.34 -13.84
N SER A 21 31.29 9.24 -14.92
CA SER A 21 30.17 10.12 -15.21
C SER A 21 28.99 9.75 -14.31
N ALA A 22 28.77 10.51 -13.24
CA ALA A 22 27.58 10.40 -12.42
C ALA A 22 26.37 10.96 -13.19
N ALA A 23 25.62 10.08 -13.84
CA ALA A 23 24.30 10.42 -14.37
C ALA A 23 23.35 10.69 -13.20
N HIS A 24 23.01 11.96 -13.00
CA HIS A 24 21.94 12.40 -12.11
C HIS A 24 20.62 11.94 -12.70
N GLY A 25 20.09 10.82 -12.19
CA GLY A 25 18.70 10.43 -12.42
C GLY A 25 17.80 11.35 -11.61
N SER A 26 17.11 12.25 -12.31
CA SER A 26 15.99 13.04 -11.80
C SER A 26 14.87 12.08 -11.34
N GLN A 27 14.69 11.99 -10.02
CA GLN A 27 13.52 11.34 -9.42
C GLN A 27 12.36 12.34 -9.49
N ASP A 28 11.52 12.22 -10.52
CA ASP A 28 10.20 12.85 -10.50
C ASP A 28 9.17 11.94 -9.83
N ALA A 29 8.37 12.59 -9.01
CA ALA A 29 7.54 12.05 -7.96
C ALA A 29 6.14 11.67 -8.44
N THR A 30 5.73 10.43 -8.15
CA THR A 30 4.36 10.04 -7.73
C THR A 30 4.47 8.63 -7.12
N GLY A 31 5.01 8.54 -5.90
CA GLY A 31 5.18 7.27 -5.19
C GLY A 31 4.33 7.28 -3.92
N GLU A 32 3.26 6.50 -3.90
CA GLU A 32 2.59 6.17 -2.66
C GLU A 32 3.52 5.27 -1.83
N ALA A 33 3.60 5.54 -0.54
CA ALA A 33 4.71 5.13 0.31
C ALA A 33 4.58 3.66 0.74
N SER A 34 5.64 2.86 0.58
CA SER A 34 5.78 1.66 1.41
C SER A 34 5.81 2.06 2.90
N PRO A 35 5.43 1.17 3.83
CA PRO A 35 5.52 1.44 5.27
C PRO A 35 6.90 1.91 5.73
N GLU A 36 7.98 1.48 5.09
CA GLU A 36 9.37 1.86 5.36
C GLU A 36 9.68 3.27 4.84
N ARG A 37 9.02 3.66 3.73
CA ARG A 37 9.18 4.97 3.10
C ARG A 37 8.48 6.07 3.90
N ILE A 38 7.49 5.76 4.76
CA ILE A 38 6.77 6.77 5.53
C ILE A 38 7.72 7.60 6.42
N ALA A 39 8.67 6.97 7.11
CA ALA A 39 9.61 7.69 7.97
C ALA A 39 10.49 8.66 7.18
N GLN A 40 10.89 8.28 5.95
CA GLN A 40 11.66 9.12 5.04
C GLN A 40 10.81 10.27 4.49
N ILE A 41 9.53 10.02 4.20
CA ILE A 41 8.58 11.04 3.76
C ILE A 41 8.32 12.05 4.88
N LEU A 42 8.07 11.58 6.11
CA LEU A 42 7.90 12.47 7.27
C LEU A 42 9.18 13.30 7.49
N ARG A 43 10.37 12.68 7.39
CA ARG A 43 11.63 13.41 7.46
C ARG A 43 11.74 14.48 6.37
N ALA A 44 11.40 14.16 5.12
CA ALA A 44 11.43 15.11 4.01
C ALA A 44 10.46 16.28 4.23
N ARG A 45 9.23 16.02 4.68
CA ARG A 45 8.25 17.06 4.99
C ARG A 45 8.66 17.92 6.19
N TYR A 46 9.29 17.33 7.19
CA TYR A 46 9.79 18.05 8.36
C TYR A 46 10.89 19.05 8.01
N VAL A 47 11.81 18.71 7.10
CA VAL A 47 12.89 19.63 6.68
C VAL A 47 12.46 20.65 5.61
N ASP A 48 11.28 20.47 5.00
CA ASP A 48 10.75 21.36 3.97
C ASP A 48 10.10 22.61 4.59
N THR A 49 10.90 23.67 4.70
CA THR A 49 10.52 24.96 5.30
C THR A 49 9.93 25.96 4.32
N ARG A 50 9.37 25.51 3.19
CA ARG A 50 8.70 26.40 2.25
C ARG A 50 7.63 27.26 2.94
N PRO A 51 7.44 28.52 2.50
CA PRO A 51 6.53 29.45 3.16
C PRO A 51 5.05 29.05 2.98
N ASP A 52 4.72 28.46 1.84
CA ASP A 52 3.37 28.09 1.42
C ASP A 52 3.41 26.94 0.39
N CYS A 53 2.23 26.48 -0.03
CA CYS A 53 2.07 25.38 -0.98
C CYS A 53 1.76 25.85 -2.40
N GLY A 54 2.30 27.00 -2.82
CA GLY A 54 2.18 27.54 -4.18
C GLY A 54 1.28 28.78 -4.29
N GLY A 55 1.03 29.48 -3.18
CA GLY A 55 0.24 30.71 -3.20
C GLY A 55 -0.21 31.23 -1.82
N PRO A 56 -0.69 32.49 -1.76
CA PRO A 56 -0.99 33.19 -0.50
C PRO A 56 -2.21 32.65 0.28
N THR A 57 -3.01 31.78 -0.34
CA THR A 57 -4.17 31.09 0.26
C THR A 57 -3.91 29.62 0.54
N LEU A 58 -2.67 29.15 0.36
CA LEU A 58 -2.28 27.75 0.51
C LEU A 58 -1.23 27.60 1.63
N PRO A 59 -1.63 27.62 2.92
CA PRO A 59 -0.69 27.48 4.02
C PRO A 59 0.15 26.21 3.95
N ALA A 60 1.36 26.26 4.49
CA ALA A 60 2.33 25.17 4.38
C ALA A 60 1.84 23.82 4.93
N PHE A 61 0.90 23.77 5.89
CA PHE A 61 0.35 22.49 6.39
C PHE A 61 -0.35 21.65 5.32
N LEU A 62 -0.70 22.26 4.18
CA LEU A 62 -1.33 21.57 3.05
C LEU A 62 -0.37 20.67 2.27
N CYS A 63 0.96 20.85 2.42
CA CYS A 63 1.97 20.10 1.66
C CYS A 63 3.28 19.78 2.40
N SER A 64 3.60 20.45 3.51
CA SER A 64 4.83 20.21 4.27
C SER A 64 4.59 20.17 5.78
N GLY A 65 5.63 19.84 6.54
CA GLY A 65 5.56 19.58 7.98
C GLY A 65 4.70 18.38 8.35
N ILE A 66 4.55 18.16 9.66
CA ILE A 66 3.83 17.02 10.23
C ILE A 66 2.65 17.55 11.04
N LEU A 67 1.43 17.35 10.55
CA LEU A 67 0.19 17.66 11.27
C LEU A 67 -0.20 16.45 12.12
N LEU A 68 -0.03 16.55 13.43
CA LEU A 68 -0.18 15.42 14.35
C LEU A 68 -1.08 15.75 15.54
N ARG A 69 -1.71 14.72 16.09
CA ARG A 69 -2.53 14.82 17.30
C ARG A 69 -2.17 13.72 18.27
N GLY A 70 -1.79 14.10 19.49
CA GLY A 70 -1.66 13.18 20.61
C GLY A 70 -3.03 12.70 21.10
N THR A 71 -3.12 11.42 21.45
CA THR A 71 -4.35 10.76 21.90
C THR A 71 -4.08 9.85 23.09
N LYS A 72 -5.15 9.28 23.64
CA LYS A 72 -5.08 8.18 24.61
C LYS A 72 -5.90 7.02 24.05
N ALA A 73 -5.23 5.91 23.76
CA ALA A 73 -5.90 4.70 23.29
C ALA A 73 -6.92 4.20 24.32
N SER A 74 -8.08 3.73 23.84
CA SER A 74 -9.16 3.19 24.67
C SER A 74 -9.97 2.17 23.89
N SER A 75 -10.60 1.23 24.58
CA SER A 75 -11.64 0.37 24.00
C SER A 75 -13.04 1.01 24.05
N ALA A 76 -13.20 2.16 24.73
CA ALA A 76 -14.49 2.83 24.90
C ALA A 76 -14.82 3.84 23.78
N TYR A 77 -13.83 4.23 23.00
CA TYR A 77 -13.94 5.18 21.90
C TYR A 77 -12.77 4.99 20.93
N HIS A 78 -12.91 5.52 19.72
CA HIS A 78 -11.84 5.52 18.73
C HIS A 78 -10.98 6.78 18.85
N SER A 79 -9.66 6.63 18.82
CA SER A 79 -8.70 7.73 19.04
C SER A 79 -8.80 8.88 18.03
N TRP A 80 -9.35 8.61 16.85
CA TRP A 80 -9.57 9.60 15.77
C TRP A 80 -10.96 10.25 15.79
N ASP A 81 -11.87 9.86 16.67
CA ASP A 81 -13.17 10.53 16.77
C ASP A 81 -13.07 11.77 17.67
N PRO A 82 -13.74 12.89 17.32
CA PRO A 82 -13.76 14.06 18.18
C PRO A 82 -14.36 13.74 19.55
N SER A 83 -13.70 14.18 20.64
CA SER A 83 -14.24 14.05 21.99
C SER A 83 -15.53 14.87 22.15
N PRO A 84 -16.40 14.56 23.14
CA PRO A 84 -17.60 15.34 23.40
C PRO A 84 -17.32 16.85 23.57
N SER A 85 -16.23 17.20 24.26
CA SER A 85 -15.77 18.60 24.39
C SER A 85 -15.31 19.23 23.08
N ALA A 86 -14.70 18.45 22.18
CA ALA A 86 -14.32 18.94 20.85
C ALA A 86 -15.57 19.17 19.98
N VAL A 87 -16.56 18.28 20.06
CA VAL A 87 -17.86 18.45 19.40
C VAL A 87 -18.57 19.71 19.89
N GLU A 88 -18.62 19.93 21.22
CA GLU A 88 -19.22 21.13 21.81
C GLU A 88 -18.52 22.42 21.36
N THR A 89 -17.20 22.42 21.33
CA THR A 89 -16.41 23.57 20.88
C THR A 89 -16.29 23.67 19.35
N GLY A 90 -16.71 22.67 18.59
CA GLY A 90 -16.61 22.61 17.13
C GLY A 90 -15.19 22.56 16.56
N ALA A 91 -14.18 22.23 17.38
CA ALA A 91 -12.82 22.02 16.90
C ALA A 91 -11.97 21.09 17.79
N VAL A 92 -10.98 20.46 17.16
CA VAL A 92 -10.00 19.54 17.71
C VAL A 92 -8.61 20.19 17.64
N SER A 93 -7.79 20.00 18.68
CA SER A 93 -6.43 20.54 18.70
C SER A 93 -5.43 19.58 18.08
N PHE A 94 -4.59 20.10 17.19
CA PHE A 94 -3.44 19.44 16.57
C PHE A 94 -2.18 20.25 16.86
N SER A 95 -1.02 19.62 16.70
CA SER A 95 0.28 20.29 16.64
C SER A 95 0.86 20.14 15.23
N PHE A 96 1.75 21.06 14.87
CA PHE A 96 2.43 21.09 13.58
C PHE A 96 3.94 21.09 13.78
N LEU A 97 4.62 20.01 13.43
CA LEU A 97 6.07 19.86 13.63
C LEU A 97 6.82 20.10 12.31
N ARG A 98 7.80 21.01 12.34
CA ARG A 98 8.67 21.35 11.20
C ARG A 98 10.02 21.86 11.69
N LYS A 99 11.06 21.80 10.87
CA LYS A 99 12.45 22.16 11.24
C LYS A 99 12.61 23.60 11.75
N ASP A 100 11.71 24.51 11.35
CA ASP A 100 11.67 25.92 11.77
C ASP A 100 10.55 26.23 12.80
N ALA A 101 9.88 25.18 13.30
CA ALA A 101 8.71 25.25 14.19
C ALA A 101 8.73 24.09 15.20
N GLU A 102 9.83 23.97 15.92
CA GLU A 102 10.13 22.82 16.78
C GLU A 102 9.58 22.99 18.20
N PHE A 103 9.26 21.87 18.84
CA PHE A 103 8.88 21.74 20.26
C PHE A 103 9.37 20.39 20.81
N ASN A 104 9.60 20.31 22.12
CA ASN A 104 10.22 19.14 22.75
C ASN A 104 9.26 18.25 23.58
N ALA A 105 7.97 18.57 23.62
CA ALA A 105 6.96 17.72 24.25
C ALA A 105 5.64 17.78 23.47
N PHE A 106 4.90 16.66 23.46
CA PHE A 106 3.52 16.63 22.95
C PHE A 106 2.54 17.16 24.00
N ALA A 107 1.41 17.67 23.52
CA ALA A 107 0.32 18.16 24.37
C ALA A 107 -0.04 17.19 25.49
N LEU A 108 -0.26 17.71 26.70
CA LEU A 108 -0.67 16.94 27.88
C LEU A 108 0.22 15.74 28.24
N GLY A 109 1.45 15.69 27.71
CA GLY A 109 2.36 14.56 27.91
C GLY A 109 1.94 13.29 27.15
N TYR A 110 1.12 13.41 26.10
CA TYR A 110 0.79 12.28 25.25
C TYR A 110 2.06 11.63 24.66
N GLN A 111 2.01 10.31 24.53
CA GLN A 111 3.12 9.51 23.99
C GLN A 111 2.72 8.69 22.77
N ASN A 112 1.48 8.82 22.31
CA ASN A 112 1.01 8.23 21.07
C ASN A 112 -0.08 9.11 20.45
N GLY A 113 -0.40 8.82 19.19
CA GLY A 113 -1.40 9.56 18.44
C GLY A 113 -1.42 9.18 16.98
N PHE A 114 -1.97 10.08 16.16
CA PHE A 114 -2.04 9.88 14.72
C PHE A 114 -1.56 11.12 13.95
N ILE A 115 -1.19 10.90 12.69
CA ILE A 115 -0.69 11.90 11.75
C ILE A 115 -1.69 12.02 10.61
N PHE A 116 -2.05 13.26 10.26
CA PHE A 116 -2.76 13.54 9.03
C PHE A 116 -1.76 13.75 7.88
N ALA A 117 -2.02 13.08 6.76
CA ALA A 117 -1.41 13.40 5.48
C ALA A 117 -1.71 14.85 5.10
N PRO A 118 -0.77 15.52 4.41
CA PRO A 118 -1.05 16.80 3.81
C PRO A 118 -2.27 16.73 2.88
N TYR A 119 -3.12 17.75 2.92
CA TYR A 119 -4.39 17.73 2.19
C TYR A 119 -4.18 17.65 0.67
N LEU A 120 -3.14 18.29 0.13
CA LEU A 120 -2.85 18.24 -1.31
C LEU A 120 -2.39 16.86 -1.78
N SER A 121 -1.87 16.01 -0.88
CA SER A 121 -1.48 14.63 -1.19
C SER A 121 -2.51 13.58 -0.75
N SER A 122 -3.69 13.98 -0.25
CA SER A 122 -4.73 13.07 0.24
C SER A 122 -6.08 13.34 -0.45
N GLN A 123 -6.05 13.35 -1.78
CA GLN A 123 -7.25 13.55 -2.60
C GLN A 123 -8.34 12.52 -2.26
N GLY A 124 -9.60 12.96 -2.24
CA GLY A 124 -10.74 12.11 -1.91
C GLY A 124 -10.95 11.84 -0.41
N LYS A 125 -10.07 12.35 0.48
CA LYS A 125 -10.28 12.35 1.93
C LYS A 125 -11.03 13.60 2.39
N VAL A 126 -11.62 13.53 3.58
CA VAL A 126 -12.17 14.67 4.29
C VAL A 126 -11.03 15.58 4.74
N HIS A 127 -11.11 16.87 4.44
CA HIS A 127 -10.12 17.87 4.81
C HIS A 127 -10.74 18.91 5.75
N PRO A 128 -10.81 18.65 7.07
CA PRO A 128 -11.40 19.61 8.00
C PRO A 128 -10.60 20.92 8.02
N ALA A 129 -11.31 22.06 8.09
CA ALA A 129 -10.67 23.37 7.98
C ALA A 129 -9.73 23.65 9.17
N ALA A 130 -8.54 24.17 8.88
CA ALA A 130 -7.69 24.78 9.91
C ALA A 130 -8.22 26.20 10.20
N LEU A 131 -8.65 26.43 11.45
CA LEU A 131 -9.35 27.65 11.85
C LEU A 131 -8.38 28.72 12.35
N CYS A 132 -7.41 28.33 13.17
CA CYS A 132 -6.41 29.23 13.72
C CYS A 132 -5.15 28.48 14.17
N SER A 133 -4.05 29.21 14.30
CA SER A 133 -2.77 28.72 14.80
C SER A 133 -2.25 29.57 15.96
N PHE A 134 -1.81 28.90 17.02
CA PHE A 134 -1.14 29.50 18.17
C PHE A 134 0.30 28.99 18.26
N PRO A 135 1.30 29.89 18.46
CA PRO A 135 2.70 29.47 18.58
C PRO A 135 3.00 28.61 19.81
N VAL A 136 2.11 28.60 20.82
CA VAL A 136 2.19 27.80 22.05
C VAL A 136 0.77 27.37 22.45
N ASP A 137 0.58 26.26 23.18
CA ASP A 137 -0.68 25.85 23.84
C ASP A 137 -1.48 27.06 24.32
N ALA A 138 -2.70 27.22 23.83
CA ALA A 138 -3.51 28.39 24.09
C ALA A 138 -4.68 28.12 25.05
N SER A 139 -4.75 26.92 25.63
CA SER A 139 -5.86 26.52 26.51
C SER A 139 -7.23 26.80 25.87
N THR A 140 -7.36 26.33 24.62
CA THR A 140 -8.44 26.71 23.69
C THR A 140 -9.84 26.33 24.13
N TYR A 141 -9.99 25.42 25.10
CA TYR A 141 -11.26 25.11 25.73
C TYR A 141 -11.88 26.29 26.52
N ARG A 142 -11.09 27.31 26.88
CA ARG A 142 -11.55 28.56 27.54
C ARG A 142 -11.61 29.77 26.61
N ARG A 143 -11.55 29.53 25.30
CA ARG A 143 -11.61 30.57 24.28
C ARG A 143 -12.90 30.45 23.49
N ASP A 144 -13.50 31.59 23.14
CA ASP A 144 -14.67 31.63 22.27
C ASP A 144 -14.29 31.31 20.80
N ARG A 145 -15.28 31.36 19.90
CA ARG A 145 -15.09 31.13 18.45
C ARG A 145 -14.35 29.83 18.12
N ARG A 146 -14.85 28.72 18.66
CA ARG A 146 -14.26 27.38 18.47
C ARG A 146 -12.82 27.24 18.98
N GLY A 147 -12.44 28.06 19.94
CA GLY A 147 -11.10 28.10 20.52
C GLY A 147 -10.16 29.11 19.85
N CYS A 148 -10.61 29.80 18.80
CA CYS A 148 -9.80 30.75 18.03
C CYS A 148 -9.96 32.20 18.47
N GLY A 149 -10.91 32.49 19.35
CA GLY A 149 -11.13 33.82 19.87
C GLY A 149 -10.36 34.11 21.16
N ALA A 150 -10.90 35.03 21.95
CA ALA A 150 -10.25 35.51 23.14
C ALA A 150 -10.43 34.52 24.31
N TYR A 151 -9.41 34.43 25.15
CA TYR A 151 -9.47 33.77 26.44
C TYR A 151 -10.39 34.54 27.38
N ASP A 152 -11.31 33.82 28.04
CA ASP A 152 -12.38 34.39 28.86
C ASP A 152 -11.92 35.43 29.90
N ALA A 153 -10.79 35.19 30.59
CA ALA A 153 -10.24 36.09 31.60
C ALA A 153 -9.46 37.28 31.00
N TYR A 154 -9.15 37.25 29.71
CA TYR A 154 -8.35 38.28 29.02
C TYR A 154 -8.94 38.67 27.65
N PRO A 155 -10.22 39.07 27.57
CA PRO A 155 -10.96 39.19 26.31
C PRO A 155 -10.37 40.22 25.32
N VAL A 156 -9.69 41.26 25.84
CA VAL A 156 -9.05 42.28 25.01
C VAL A 156 -7.63 41.87 24.61
N LYS A 157 -6.81 41.43 25.56
CA LYS A 157 -5.39 41.14 25.33
C LYS A 157 -5.18 39.91 24.44
N SER A 158 -6.07 38.93 24.56
CA SER A 158 -5.97 37.63 23.88
C SER A 158 -6.87 37.50 22.65
N ALA A 159 -7.49 38.61 22.22
CA ALA A 159 -8.28 38.66 20.98
C ALA A 159 -7.46 38.17 19.78
N PRO A 160 -8.08 37.71 18.68
CA PRO A 160 -7.35 37.25 17.49
C PRO A 160 -6.30 38.26 17.00
N CYS A 161 -5.14 37.77 16.53
CA CYS A 161 -3.99 38.63 16.25
C CYS A 161 -4.33 39.71 15.20
N GLN A 162 -5.02 39.32 14.13
CA GLN A 162 -5.43 40.23 13.07
C GLN A 162 -6.39 41.33 13.57
N GLN A 163 -7.23 41.04 14.56
CA GLN A 163 -8.13 42.04 15.18
C GLN A 163 -7.37 43.06 16.03
N GLN A 164 -6.14 42.74 16.43
CA GLN A 164 -5.23 43.62 17.14
C GLN A 164 -4.20 44.30 16.23
N GLY A 165 -4.30 44.12 14.90
CA GLY A 165 -3.29 44.60 13.95
C GLY A 165 -1.95 43.84 14.02
N ILE A 166 -1.92 42.69 14.68
CA ILE A 166 -0.74 41.83 14.78
C ILE A 166 -0.78 40.84 13.62
N THR A 167 0.09 41.03 12.63
CA THR A 167 0.19 40.18 11.43
C THR A 167 1.57 39.58 11.22
N ARG A 168 2.51 39.81 12.14
CA ARG A 168 3.90 39.33 12.07
C ARG A 168 4.35 38.76 13.41
N ALA A 169 5.31 37.84 13.35
CA ALA A 169 5.91 37.17 14.51
C ALA A 169 6.47 38.15 15.54
N GLU A 170 7.09 39.25 15.11
CA GLU A 170 7.64 40.28 15.99
C GLU A 170 6.54 41.01 16.77
N GLY A 171 5.39 41.27 16.14
CA GLY A 171 4.23 41.86 16.81
C GLY A 171 3.65 40.91 17.85
N TRP A 172 3.58 39.61 17.53
CA TRP A 172 3.16 38.58 18.48
C TRP A 172 4.10 38.53 19.68
N ARG A 173 5.43 38.50 19.45
CA ARG A 173 6.45 38.54 20.52
C ARG A 173 6.24 39.74 21.43
N SER A 174 6.10 40.94 20.87
CA SER A 174 5.89 42.16 21.65
C SER A 174 4.64 42.14 22.52
N SER A 175 3.60 41.39 22.10
CA SER A 175 2.41 41.17 22.93
C SER A 175 2.66 40.10 24.00
N PHE A 176 3.20 38.95 23.60
CA PHE A 176 3.42 37.78 24.43
C PHE A 176 4.38 38.04 25.60
N THR A 177 5.50 38.73 25.36
CA THR A 177 6.52 38.97 26.40
C THR A 177 6.13 40.03 27.43
N ARG A 178 4.95 40.67 27.32
CA ARG A 178 4.43 41.59 28.35
C ARG A 178 4.00 40.85 29.61
N VAL A 179 3.76 39.55 29.52
CA VAL A 179 3.39 38.69 30.64
C VAL A 179 4.50 37.68 30.85
N ALA A 180 5.08 37.68 32.05
CA ALA A 180 6.19 36.79 32.39
C ALA A 180 5.70 35.36 32.66
N GLY A 181 6.54 34.38 32.30
CA GLY A 181 6.33 32.96 32.62
C GLY A 181 5.16 32.31 31.87
N ALA A 182 4.67 31.20 32.44
CA ALA A 182 3.65 30.35 31.80
C ALA A 182 2.29 31.06 31.55
N ASN A 183 2.03 32.18 32.22
CA ASN A 183 0.79 32.94 32.05
C ASN A 183 0.68 33.64 30.68
N GLY A 184 1.79 33.80 29.95
CA GLY A 184 1.78 34.38 28.60
C GLY A 184 0.84 33.64 27.65
N LYS A 185 0.62 32.34 27.88
CA LYS A 185 -0.25 31.48 27.07
C LYS A 185 -1.73 31.86 27.12
N PHE A 186 -2.19 32.46 28.23
CA PHE A 186 -3.57 32.92 28.38
C PHE A 186 -3.80 34.29 27.74
N THR A 187 -2.72 35.06 27.55
CA THR A 187 -2.79 36.41 26.96
C THR A 187 -2.35 36.46 25.50
N GLN A 188 -1.80 35.37 24.96
CA GLN A 188 -1.42 35.32 23.54
C GLN A 188 -2.64 35.46 22.63
N CYS A 189 -2.44 36.08 21.47
CA CYS A 189 -3.37 36.06 20.37
C CYS A 189 -3.11 34.84 19.47
N GLY A 190 -4.15 34.35 18.79
CA GLY A 190 -4.05 33.32 17.74
C GLY A 190 -4.13 33.95 16.37
N PHE A 191 -3.41 33.36 15.40
CA PHE A 191 -3.45 33.77 14.00
C PHE A 191 -4.66 33.12 13.32
N ASP A 192 -5.54 33.94 12.77
CA ASP A 192 -6.69 33.49 11.96
C ASP A 192 -6.22 32.88 10.64
N LEU A 193 -6.71 31.67 10.33
CA LEU A 193 -6.39 30.92 9.10
C LEU A 193 -7.59 30.82 8.14
N THR A 194 -8.73 31.43 8.48
CA THR A 194 -9.97 31.37 7.69
C THR A 194 -10.10 32.52 6.69
N ALA A 195 -9.30 33.57 6.84
CA ALA A 195 -9.32 34.77 6.00
C ALA A 195 -8.33 34.71 4.82
N GLU A 196 -8.43 35.69 3.93
CA GLU A 196 -7.41 35.93 2.90
C GLU A 196 -6.03 36.15 3.55
N GLY A 197 -4.98 35.60 2.95
CA GLY A 197 -3.62 35.65 3.50
C GLY A 197 -3.34 34.60 4.58
N SER A 198 -4.17 33.55 4.68
CA SER A 198 -3.99 32.42 5.60
C SER A 198 -2.59 31.81 5.52
N ALA A 199 -1.96 31.76 4.35
CA ALA A 199 -0.61 31.23 4.21
C ALA A 199 0.43 32.08 4.97
N ASN A 200 0.34 33.41 4.83
CA ASN A 200 1.20 34.32 5.59
C ASN A 200 0.88 34.28 7.08
N ALA A 201 -0.41 34.24 7.48
CA ALA A 201 -0.78 34.13 8.89
C ALA A 201 -0.22 32.85 9.53
N PHE A 202 -0.29 31.73 8.83
CA PHE A 202 0.29 30.48 9.28
C PHE A 202 1.82 30.56 9.39
N LEU A 203 2.49 31.07 8.34
CA LEU A 203 3.94 31.25 8.34
C LEU A 203 4.42 32.14 9.50
N GLU A 204 3.73 33.24 9.78
CA GLU A 204 4.06 34.15 10.88
C GLU A 204 3.78 33.52 12.25
N SER A 205 2.81 32.60 12.36
CA SER A 205 2.62 31.78 13.56
C SER A 205 3.79 30.83 13.82
N LEU A 206 4.35 30.21 12.76
CA LEU A 206 5.53 29.35 12.89
C LEU A 206 6.77 30.16 13.26
N LYS A 207 7.01 31.30 12.59
CA LYS A 207 8.10 32.22 12.93
C LYS A 207 7.99 32.72 14.37
N ALA A 208 6.79 32.91 14.92
CA ALA A 208 6.61 33.35 16.29
C ALA A 208 7.09 32.32 17.33
N MET A 209 7.15 31.03 16.97
CA MET A 209 7.64 29.97 17.87
C MET A 209 9.10 30.18 18.28
N LYS A 210 9.94 30.83 17.47
CA LYS A 210 11.34 31.17 17.85
C LYS A 210 11.43 32.10 19.06
N TYR A 211 10.34 32.81 19.37
CA TYR A 211 10.24 33.70 20.52
C TYR A 211 9.50 33.06 21.70
N ALA A 212 8.86 31.93 21.47
CA ALA A 212 8.15 31.17 22.47
C ALA A 212 9.12 30.29 23.28
N PRO A 213 8.73 29.89 24.50
CA PRO A 213 9.50 28.96 25.30
C PRO A 213 9.32 27.50 24.82
N SER A 214 9.43 27.22 23.51
CA SER A 214 9.17 25.89 22.93
C SER A 214 10.13 24.78 23.39
N PHE A 215 11.11 25.13 24.24
CA PHE A 215 12.04 24.23 24.93
C PHE A 215 12.13 24.50 26.44
N ARG A 216 11.20 25.28 27.02
CA ARG A 216 11.20 25.67 28.44
C ARG A 216 9.81 25.59 29.05
N GLY A 217 9.63 24.82 30.13
CA GLY A 217 8.39 24.79 30.93
C GLY A 217 7.38 23.74 30.49
N ALA A 218 6.14 23.86 31.00
CA ALA A 218 5.03 22.94 30.69
C ALA A 218 4.22 23.45 29.48
N ASN A 219 3.96 22.55 28.52
CA ASN A 219 3.21 22.76 27.27
C ASN A 219 3.92 23.62 26.20
N PRO A 220 5.09 23.20 25.70
CA PRO A 220 5.86 23.92 24.69
C PRO A 220 5.30 23.78 23.26
N GLU A 221 4.36 22.87 23.03
CA GLU A 221 3.80 22.60 21.71
C GLU A 221 3.01 23.78 21.14
N ASN A 222 3.03 23.92 19.82
CA ASN A 222 2.07 24.79 19.13
C ASN A 222 0.68 24.13 19.09
N GLU A 223 -0.33 24.95 18.81
CA GLU A 223 -1.72 24.50 18.76
C GLU A 223 -2.43 25.04 17.52
N LEU A 224 -2.77 24.14 16.60
CA LEU A 224 -3.69 24.38 15.50
C LEU A 224 -5.08 23.90 15.89
N ARG A 225 -6.09 24.75 15.70
CA ARG A 225 -7.50 24.35 15.85
C ARG A 225 -8.03 23.91 14.50
N ILE A 226 -8.34 22.62 14.40
CA ILE A 226 -8.92 21.99 13.22
C ILE A 226 -10.41 21.77 13.47
N GLU A 227 -11.26 22.11 12.51
CA GLU A 227 -12.70 21.90 12.59
C GLU A 227 -13.03 20.42 12.88
N THR A 228 -14.08 20.17 13.68
CA THR A 228 -14.56 18.81 13.93
C THR A 228 -15.14 18.17 12.69
N TRP A 229 -15.03 16.84 12.61
CA TRP A 229 -15.68 16.01 11.61
C TRP A 229 -16.76 15.13 12.24
N LYS A 230 -17.57 14.48 11.40
CA LYS A 230 -18.53 13.47 11.83
C LYS A 230 -17.78 12.28 12.45
N PRO A 231 -18.16 11.75 13.63
CA PRO A 231 -17.56 10.52 14.17
C PRO A 231 -17.83 9.30 13.29
N GLY A 232 -16.97 8.28 13.40
CA GLY A 232 -17.19 6.97 12.76
C GLY A 232 -16.88 6.93 11.26
N ILE A 233 -15.98 7.80 10.78
CA ILE A 233 -15.53 7.84 9.38
C ILE A 233 -14.01 7.63 9.21
N PRO A 234 -13.35 6.69 9.94
CA PRO A 234 -11.89 6.56 9.92
C PRO A 234 -11.29 6.48 8.51
N ALA A 235 -11.90 5.69 7.62
CA ALA A 235 -11.42 5.50 6.25
C ALA A 235 -11.48 6.78 5.39
N ASP A 236 -12.35 7.73 5.72
CA ASP A 236 -12.51 8.99 5.00
C ASP A 236 -11.55 10.07 5.52
N LEU A 237 -10.96 9.89 6.71
CA LEU A 237 -9.98 10.83 7.26
C LEU A 237 -8.61 10.65 6.58
N PRO A 238 -7.80 11.73 6.49
CA PRO A 238 -6.49 11.67 5.87
C PRO A 238 -5.46 11.11 6.86
N ILE A 239 -5.77 10.07 7.62
CA ILE A 239 -4.82 9.46 8.57
C ILE A 239 -3.83 8.61 7.77
N GLU A 240 -2.55 8.91 7.88
CA GLU A 240 -1.48 8.21 7.15
C GLU A 240 -0.58 7.35 8.02
N ALA A 241 -0.57 7.61 9.33
CA ALA A 241 0.24 6.84 10.28
C ALA A 241 -0.27 7.05 11.71
N PHE A 242 -0.08 6.03 12.54
CA PHE A 242 -0.03 6.20 13.98
C PHE A 242 1.40 6.52 14.41
N PHE A 243 1.55 7.24 15.50
CA PHE A 243 2.87 7.53 16.06
C PHE A 243 2.95 7.17 17.53
N TYR A 244 4.18 6.93 17.99
CA TYR A 244 4.50 6.91 19.40
C TYR A 244 5.85 7.58 19.71
N SER A 245 6.03 7.93 20.97
CA SER A 245 7.30 8.34 21.57
C SER A 245 7.44 7.66 22.94
N GLY A 246 8.65 7.57 23.48
CA GLY A 246 8.89 7.01 24.82
C GLY A 246 8.20 5.65 25.02
N SER A 247 7.30 5.57 26.02
CA SER A 247 6.56 4.35 26.38
C SER A 247 5.20 4.20 25.68
N GLY A 248 4.85 5.05 24.71
CA GLY A 248 3.54 5.06 24.06
C GLY A 248 3.28 3.96 23.02
N LEU A 249 4.23 3.06 22.77
CA LEU A 249 4.11 2.03 21.72
C LEU A 249 2.83 1.19 21.85
N ALA A 250 2.48 0.77 23.08
CA ALA A 250 1.28 -0.03 23.31
C ALA A 250 -0.01 0.70 22.91
N GLY A 251 -0.06 2.02 23.08
CA GLY A 251 -1.17 2.87 22.63
C GLY A 251 -1.26 2.94 21.11
N ALA A 252 -0.15 3.19 20.42
CA ALA A 252 -0.11 3.20 18.96
C ALA A 252 -0.46 1.84 18.34
N GLN A 253 -0.01 0.75 18.96
CA GLN A 253 -0.36 -0.62 18.58
C GLN A 253 -1.84 -0.94 18.76
N HIS A 254 -2.47 -0.40 19.82
CA HIS A 254 -3.92 -0.48 19.99
C HIS A 254 -4.64 0.27 18.88
N ASP A 255 -4.27 1.53 18.64
CA ASP A 255 -4.91 2.35 17.61
C ASP A 255 -4.75 1.75 16.20
N GLN A 256 -3.59 1.15 15.88
CA GLN A 256 -3.38 0.43 14.61
C GLN A 256 -4.32 -0.76 14.45
N ARG A 257 -4.48 -1.60 15.48
CA ARG A 257 -5.40 -2.75 15.44
C ARG A 257 -6.85 -2.32 15.32
N ASP A 258 -7.23 -1.31 16.09
CA ASP A 258 -8.59 -0.77 16.08
C ASP A 258 -8.93 -0.18 14.70
N TYR A 259 -8.02 0.62 14.13
CA TYR A 259 -8.22 1.20 12.80
C TYR A 259 -8.37 0.14 11.72
N TYR A 260 -7.52 -0.89 11.72
CA TYR A 260 -7.63 -2.02 10.80
C TYR A 260 -8.94 -2.79 10.99
N ALA A 261 -9.39 -3.00 12.22
CA ALA A 261 -10.67 -3.65 12.49
C ALA A 261 -11.87 -2.86 11.96
N GLN A 262 -11.80 -1.52 11.96
CA GLN A 262 -12.87 -0.65 11.47
C GLN A 262 -12.85 -0.47 9.95
N THR A 263 -11.69 -0.57 9.30
CA THR A 263 -11.52 -0.13 7.91
C THR A 263 -10.98 -1.19 6.96
N GLY A 264 -10.32 -2.24 7.47
CA GLY A 264 -9.49 -3.15 6.67
C GLY A 264 -8.19 -2.52 6.15
N ILE A 265 -7.90 -1.26 6.47
CA ILE A 265 -6.72 -0.53 6.00
C ILE A 265 -5.60 -0.65 7.03
N ARG A 266 -4.39 -1.03 6.59
CA ARG A 266 -3.19 -1.09 7.43
C ARG A 266 -2.44 0.23 7.36
N LEU A 267 -2.45 0.98 8.46
CA LEU A 267 -1.61 2.18 8.60
C LEU A 267 -0.33 1.85 9.39
N PRO A 268 0.84 2.41 9.01
CA PRO A 268 2.08 2.17 9.73
C PRO A 268 2.10 2.87 11.09
N ILE A 269 2.85 2.29 12.03
CA ILE A 269 3.28 2.93 13.27
C ILE A 269 4.68 3.50 13.06
N VAL A 270 4.85 4.78 13.39
CA VAL A 270 6.13 5.49 13.30
C VAL A 270 6.56 5.96 14.69
N ARG A 271 7.81 5.68 15.06
CA ARG A 271 8.43 6.31 16.22
C ARG A 271 8.82 7.74 15.89
N ILE A 272 8.38 8.69 16.72
CA ILE A 272 8.82 10.08 16.68
C ILE A 272 9.63 10.38 17.94
N ASP A 273 10.89 10.75 17.76
CA ASP A 273 11.69 11.37 18.79
C ASP A 273 11.69 12.88 18.55
N LEU A 274 11.08 13.64 19.46
CA LEU A 274 11.08 15.10 19.41
C LEU A 274 12.50 15.65 19.69
N PRO A 275 12.84 16.84 19.16
CA PRO A 275 14.15 17.45 19.37
C PRO A 275 14.38 17.72 20.86
N SER A 276 15.56 17.35 21.36
CA SER A 276 15.94 17.55 22.77
C SER A 276 16.39 18.98 23.09
N SER A 277 16.80 19.74 22.08
CA SER A 277 17.19 21.15 22.15
C SER A 277 16.85 21.88 20.84
N PRO A 278 16.91 23.23 20.79
CA PRO A 278 16.68 24.01 19.57
C PRO A 278 17.62 23.70 18.40
N GLU A 279 18.78 23.10 18.67
CA GLU A 279 19.78 22.71 17.67
C GLU A 279 19.60 21.26 17.19
N ALA A 280 18.81 20.46 17.91
CA ALA A 280 18.53 19.08 17.56
C ALA A 280 17.37 18.97 16.57
N ASP A 281 17.30 17.84 15.87
CA ASP A 281 16.23 17.55 14.92
C ASP A 281 15.26 16.52 15.48
N ALA A 282 14.01 16.61 15.05
CA ALA A 282 13.07 15.50 15.17
C ALA A 282 13.54 14.30 14.32
N MET A 283 13.44 13.09 14.89
CA MET A 283 13.73 11.85 14.20
C MET A 283 12.47 11.02 13.99
N PHE A 284 12.39 10.37 12.83
CA PHE A 284 11.29 9.50 12.45
C PHE A 284 11.86 8.13 12.13
N ALA A 285 11.31 7.09 12.74
CA ALA A 285 11.75 5.72 12.48
C ALA A 285 10.55 4.80 12.31
N TYR A 286 10.54 4.08 11.19
CA TYR A 286 9.71 2.90 11.02
C TYR A 286 10.48 1.67 11.52
N ARG A 287 9.79 0.77 12.20
CA ARG A 287 10.35 -0.48 12.73
C ARG A 287 9.31 -1.58 12.56
N ALA A 288 9.69 -2.66 11.89
CA ALA A 288 8.81 -3.79 11.63
C ALA A 288 8.26 -4.40 12.94
N GLN A 289 9.10 -4.47 13.98
CA GLN A 289 8.72 -4.99 15.30
C GLN A 289 7.73 -4.10 16.07
N ASP A 290 7.57 -2.83 15.67
CA ASP A 290 6.63 -1.93 16.33
C ASP A 290 5.20 -2.16 15.82
N GLN A 291 5.04 -2.79 14.65
CA GLN A 291 3.74 -3.03 14.01
C GLN A 291 2.96 -4.14 14.72
N ALA A 292 1.78 -3.82 15.24
CA ALA A 292 0.89 -4.78 15.89
C ALA A 292 0.30 -5.82 14.93
N LEU A 293 0.22 -5.48 13.65
CA LEU A 293 -0.31 -6.36 12.61
C LEU A 293 0.79 -7.10 11.83
N GLY A 294 2.05 -6.98 12.28
CA GLY A 294 3.26 -7.37 11.54
C GLY A 294 3.60 -6.37 10.43
N ALA A 295 4.86 -6.34 10.02
CA ALA A 295 5.24 -5.71 8.75
C ALA A 295 4.68 -6.55 7.59
N GLU A 296 4.26 -5.91 6.51
CA GLU A 296 4.01 -6.63 5.26
C GLU A 296 5.33 -7.24 4.79
N ALA A 297 5.33 -8.52 4.43
CA ALA A 297 6.57 -9.18 4.04
C ALA A 297 6.99 -8.72 2.62
N PRO A 298 8.30 -8.65 2.33
CA PRO A 298 8.77 -8.36 0.98
C PRO A 298 8.34 -9.47 0.02
N VAL A 299 8.21 -9.15 -1.26
CA VAL A 299 7.73 -10.10 -2.29
C VAL A 299 8.37 -11.48 -2.17
N PRO A 300 9.70 -11.64 -2.02
CA PRO A 300 10.35 -12.96 -1.90
C PRO A 300 9.91 -13.81 -0.71
N GLU A 301 9.29 -13.21 0.30
CA GLU A 301 8.79 -13.91 1.48
C GLU A 301 7.29 -14.19 1.43
N GLN A 302 6.57 -13.65 0.44
CA GLN A 302 5.13 -13.83 0.28
C GLN A 302 4.79 -15.20 -0.32
N VAL A 303 3.61 -15.71 0.01
CA VAL A 303 3.09 -16.98 -0.54
C VAL A 303 1.69 -16.69 -1.09
N PRO A 304 1.42 -16.94 -2.39
CA PRO A 304 0.08 -16.78 -2.94
C PRO A 304 -0.88 -17.87 -2.42
N THR A 305 -2.18 -17.63 -2.49
CA THR A 305 -3.21 -18.63 -2.13
C THR A 305 -4.13 -18.93 -3.30
N VAL A 306 -4.70 -20.14 -3.33
CA VAL A 306 -5.74 -20.50 -4.30
C VAL A 306 -7.09 -20.46 -3.59
N ARG A 307 -7.98 -19.55 -3.98
CA ARG A 307 -9.21 -19.27 -3.24
C ARG A 307 -10.16 -20.45 -3.20
N GLU A 308 -10.25 -21.20 -4.30
CA GLU A 308 -11.17 -22.32 -4.44
C GLU A 308 -10.66 -23.61 -3.77
N ALA A 309 -9.40 -23.66 -3.31
CA ALA A 309 -8.84 -24.84 -2.64
C ALA A 309 -9.50 -25.04 -1.27
N SER A 310 -10.50 -25.90 -1.21
CA SER A 310 -11.28 -26.13 0.01
C SER A 310 -10.68 -27.20 0.93
N GLY A 311 -9.78 -28.04 0.38
CA GLY A 311 -9.13 -29.13 1.10
C GLY A 311 -7.88 -28.69 1.86
N GLU A 312 -7.57 -29.40 2.94
CA GLU A 312 -6.31 -29.29 3.70
C GLU A 312 -5.92 -27.82 4.02
N GLY A 313 -6.89 -27.03 4.49
CA GLY A 313 -6.66 -25.65 4.90
C GLY A 313 -6.25 -24.70 3.78
N GLY A 314 -6.62 -24.96 2.52
CA GLY A 314 -6.27 -24.11 1.38
C GLY A 314 -5.16 -24.67 0.49
N SER A 315 -4.59 -25.83 0.84
CA SER A 315 -3.47 -26.43 0.11
C SER A 315 -3.88 -27.52 -0.87
N ARG A 316 -5.16 -27.91 -0.90
CA ARG A 316 -5.66 -28.95 -1.81
C ARG A 316 -6.93 -28.52 -2.52
N LEU A 317 -6.89 -28.57 -3.86
CA LEU A 317 -8.06 -28.46 -4.73
C LEU A 317 -8.75 -29.82 -4.84
N LEU A 318 -10.01 -29.89 -4.41
CA LEU A 318 -10.87 -31.04 -4.63
C LEU A 318 -11.44 -31.01 -6.04
N LEU A 319 -11.80 -32.17 -6.60
CA LEU A 319 -12.43 -32.25 -7.91
C LEU A 319 -13.68 -31.37 -7.96
N THR A 320 -14.46 -31.31 -6.87
CA THR A 320 -15.65 -30.47 -6.74
C THR A 320 -15.38 -28.97 -6.87
N ASP A 321 -14.19 -28.52 -6.48
CA ASP A 321 -13.84 -27.09 -6.42
C ASP A 321 -13.73 -26.49 -7.83
N PHE A 322 -13.33 -27.29 -8.83
CA PHE A 322 -13.12 -26.82 -10.20
C PHE A 322 -13.93 -27.59 -11.26
N TYR A 323 -14.73 -28.60 -10.89
CA TYR A 323 -15.45 -29.46 -11.85
C TYR A 323 -16.36 -28.70 -12.83
N ARG A 324 -16.93 -27.57 -12.41
CA ARG A 324 -17.78 -26.71 -13.26
C ARG A 324 -17.23 -25.30 -13.44
N ALA A 325 -16.06 -25.01 -12.88
CA ALA A 325 -15.46 -23.69 -12.98
C ALA A 325 -14.86 -23.47 -14.38
N ASP A 326 -14.73 -22.21 -14.79
CA ASP A 326 -13.94 -21.86 -15.98
C ASP A 326 -12.46 -21.64 -15.63
N TYR A 327 -12.18 -21.30 -14.37
CA TYR A 327 -10.87 -21.02 -13.83
C TYR A 327 -10.85 -21.25 -12.30
N VAL A 328 -9.65 -21.31 -11.73
CA VAL A 328 -9.43 -21.07 -10.29
C VAL A 328 -8.71 -19.72 -10.12
N THR A 329 -8.86 -19.10 -8.95
CA THR A 329 -8.38 -17.77 -8.63
C THR A 329 -7.18 -17.88 -7.68
N VAL A 330 -6.04 -17.36 -8.13
CA VAL A 330 -4.87 -17.15 -7.28
C VAL A 330 -4.93 -15.74 -6.72
N GLU A 331 -4.88 -15.63 -5.40
CA GLU A 331 -4.79 -14.36 -4.69
C GLU A 331 -3.33 -14.05 -4.37
N VAL A 332 -2.88 -12.89 -4.86
CA VAL A 332 -1.60 -12.28 -4.48
C VAL A 332 -1.87 -11.35 -3.29
N PRO A 333 -1.27 -11.59 -2.13
CA PRO A 333 -1.47 -10.75 -0.95
C PRO A 333 -0.86 -9.36 -1.17
N VAL A 334 -1.28 -8.39 -0.34
CA VAL A 334 -0.56 -7.12 -0.22
C VAL A 334 0.87 -7.41 0.29
N TYR A 335 1.86 -6.80 -0.35
CA TYR A 335 3.28 -7.00 -0.07
C TYR A 335 4.00 -5.67 0.17
N GLU A 336 5.14 -5.73 0.84
CA GLU A 336 5.96 -4.54 1.13
C GLU A 336 6.29 -3.79 -0.16
N GLY A 337 5.92 -2.51 -0.22
CA GLY A 337 6.15 -1.67 -1.40
C GLY A 337 5.19 -1.93 -2.56
N MET A 338 4.04 -2.57 -2.32
CA MET A 338 2.94 -2.60 -3.29
C MET A 338 2.49 -1.16 -3.61
N ALA A 339 2.44 -0.82 -4.91
CA ALA A 339 2.04 0.51 -5.37
C ALA A 339 1.40 0.45 -6.75
N ALA A 340 0.51 1.41 -7.03
CA ALA A 340 -0.13 1.53 -8.33
C ALA A 340 0.91 1.63 -9.47
N GLY A 341 0.65 0.94 -10.58
CA GLY A 341 1.54 0.88 -11.76
C GLY A 341 2.53 -0.29 -11.76
N GLN A 342 2.65 -1.05 -10.67
CA GLN A 342 3.37 -2.33 -10.68
C GLN A 342 2.61 -3.37 -11.50
N VAL A 343 3.34 -4.28 -12.14
CA VAL A 343 2.78 -5.36 -12.97
C VAL A 343 2.97 -6.70 -12.27
N VAL A 344 1.87 -7.44 -12.12
CA VAL A 344 1.79 -8.74 -11.44
C VAL A 344 1.47 -9.85 -12.43
N SER A 345 2.14 -10.99 -12.30
CA SER A 345 1.77 -12.23 -13.00
C SER A 345 1.93 -13.42 -12.07
N VAL A 346 1.10 -14.44 -12.24
CA VAL A 346 1.17 -15.70 -11.49
C VAL A 346 1.66 -16.81 -12.41
N SER A 347 2.59 -17.63 -11.92
CA SER A 347 2.98 -18.88 -12.53
C SER A 347 2.28 -20.06 -11.84
N TRP A 348 1.71 -20.94 -12.66
CA TRP A 348 1.18 -22.24 -12.28
C TRP A 348 2.04 -23.32 -12.94
N ALA A 349 3.00 -23.86 -12.20
CA ALA A 349 3.85 -24.94 -12.69
C ALA A 349 3.22 -26.30 -12.33
N GLY A 350 2.51 -26.87 -13.29
CA GLY A 350 1.98 -28.24 -13.23
C GLY A 350 3.02 -29.28 -13.67
N PRO A 351 2.64 -30.56 -13.77
CA PRO A 351 3.58 -31.64 -14.09
C PRO A 351 4.12 -31.57 -15.52
N SER A 352 3.38 -30.99 -16.47
CA SER A 352 3.74 -30.99 -17.89
C SER A 352 4.22 -29.63 -18.39
N ILE A 353 3.64 -28.53 -17.91
CA ILE A 353 4.00 -27.18 -18.32
C ILE A 353 3.89 -26.19 -17.16
N THR A 354 4.52 -25.02 -17.34
CA THR A 354 4.24 -23.83 -16.52
C THR A 354 3.37 -22.86 -17.30
N TYR A 355 2.16 -22.63 -16.82
CA TYR A 355 1.29 -21.56 -17.32
C TYR A 355 1.62 -20.25 -16.57
N VAL A 356 1.71 -19.14 -17.29
CA VAL A 356 1.85 -17.81 -16.69
C VAL A 356 0.65 -16.98 -17.10
N THR A 357 -0.01 -16.36 -16.14
CA THR A 357 -1.18 -15.52 -16.40
C THR A 357 -0.80 -14.32 -17.26
N PRO A 358 -1.75 -13.74 -18.01
CA PRO A 358 -1.59 -12.38 -18.50
C PRO A 358 -1.21 -11.44 -17.34
N PRO A 359 -0.32 -10.46 -17.59
CA PRO A 359 0.06 -9.48 -16.58
C PRO A 359 -1.11 -8.56 -16.23
N GLU A 360 -1.30 -8.29 -14.94
CA GLU A 360 -2.24 -7.29 -14.44
C GLU A 360 -1.49 -6.12 -13.79
N THR A 361 -2.04 -4.91 -13.90
CA THR A 361 -1.45 -3.71 -13.28
C THR A 361 -2.13 -3.43 -11.95
N VAL A 362 -1.33 -3.27 -10.89
CA VAL A 362 -1.80 -2.81 -9.57
C VAL A 362 -2.40 -1.43 -9.73
N THR A 363 -3.65 -1.23 -9.30
CA THR A 363 -4.34 0.07 -9.35
C THR A 363 -4.41 0.74 -7.99
N GLU A 364 -4.38 -0.04 -6.91
CA GLU A 364 -4.45 0.39 -5.51
C GLU A 364 -3.79 -0.67 -4.62
N VAL A 365 -3.48 -0.31 -3.36
CA VAL A 365 -2.85 -1.23 -2.39
C VAL A 365 -3.91 -2.19 -1.84
N ALA A 366 -4.15 -3.28 -2.58
CA ALA A 366 -5.11 -4.34 -2.24
C ALA A 366 -4.68 -5.69 -2.86
N PRO A 367 -5.20 -6.83 -2.38
CA PRO A 367 -4.91 -8.13 -2.98
C PRO A 367 -5.27 -8.19 -4.47
N VAL A 368 -4.40 -8.79 -5.28
CA VAL A 368 -4.60 -8.93 -6.74
C VAL A 368 -5.06 -10.34 -7.07
N LEU A 369 -6.08 -10.48 -7.92
CA LEU A 369 -6.75 -11.75 -8.19
C LEU A 369 -6.54 -12.18 -9.64
N LEU A 370 -5.68 -13.18 -9.86
CA LEU A 370 -5.36 -13.66 -11.19
C LEU A 370 -5.99 -15.04 -11.44
N ARG A 371 -6.48 -15.26 -12.66
CA ARG A 371 -7.24 -16.46 -13.04
C ARG A 371 -6.37 -17.49 -13.74
N ILE A 372 -6.37 -18.71 -13.22
CA ILE A 372 -5.75 -19.88 -13.85
C ILE A 372 -6.82 -20.67 -14.60
N PRO A 373 -6.73 -20.81 -15.94
CA PRO A 373 -7.72 -21.55 -16.72
C PRO A 373 -7.89 -22.98 -16.20
N ARG A 374 -9.12 -23.46 -16.20
CA ARG A 374 -9.43 -24.82 -15.75
C ARG A 374 -8.62 -25.91 -16.49
N THR A 375 -8.24 -25.69 -17.75
CA THR A 375 -7.41 -26.63 -18.52
C THR A 375 -6.08 -26.92 -17.83
N GLU A 376 -5.47 -25.91 -17.21
CA GLU A 376 -4.18 -26.07 -16.51
C GLU A 376 -4.35 -26.83 -15.18
N VAL A 377 -5.50 -26.63 -14.52
CA VAL A 377 -5.88 -27.38 -13.32
C VAL A 377 -6.17 -28.85 -13.66
N ILE A 378 -6.92 -29.11 -14.74
CA ILE A 378 -7.20 -30.45 -15.26
C ILE A 378 -5.89 -31.19 -15.56
N ASP A 379 -4.96 -30.52 -16.23
CA ASP A 379 -3.66 -31.11 -16.56
C ASP A 379 -2.79 -31.41 -15.34
N THR A 380 -3.20 -30.97 -14.14
CA THR A 380 -2.53 -31.20 -12.86
C THR A 380 -3.23 -32.23 -11.98
N ILE A 381 -4.39 -32.78 -12.38
CA ILE A 381 -5.15 -33.79 -11.60
C ILE A 381 -4.26 -34.93 -11.10
N GLY A 382 -4.39 -35.30 -9.82
CA GLY A 382 -3.58 -36.35 -9.20
C GLY A 382 -2.10 -36.02 -9.06
N SER A 383 -1.74 -34.73 -9.11
CA SER A 383 -0.39 -34.22 -8.94
C SER A 383 -0.41 -32.90 -8.17
N THR A 384 0.69 -32.16 -8.22
CA THR A 384 0.89 -30.93 -7.45
C THR A 384 1.28 -29.78 -8.37
N ALA A 385 0.62 -28.63 -8.21
CA ALA A 385 1.04 -27.38 -8.81
C ALA A 385 1.97 -26.61 -7.87
N ARG A 386 3.03 -26.04 -8.44
CA ARG A 386 3.89 -25.05 -7.78
C ARG A 386 3.45 -23.67 -8.24
N VAL A 387 2.88 -22.89 -7.33
CA VAL A 387 2.29 -21.58 -7.64
C VAL A 387 3.14 -20.47 -7.05
N ALA A 388 3.56 -19.50 -7.86
CA ALA A 388 4.27 -18.32 -7.40
C ALA A 388 3.77 -17.08 -8.16
N PHE A 389 3.94 -15.88 -7.59
CA PHE A 389 3.70 -14.64 -8.31
C PHE A 389 4.98 -13.86 -8.51
N SER A 390 4.98 -12.99 -9.51
CA SER A 390 6.09 -12.12 -9.83
C SER A 390 5.61 -10.68 -9.99
N ILE A 391 6.44 -9.75 -9.53
CA ILE A 391 6.19 -8.31 -9.56
C ILE A 391 7.28 -7.63 -10.38
N ARG A 392 6.88 -6.72 -11.26
CA ARG A 392 7.77 -5.85 -12.03
C ARG A 392 7.34 -4.40 -11.91
N GLN A 393 8.30 -3.50 -11.64
CA GLN A 393 8.07 -2.05 -11.67
C GLN A 393 8.74 -1.45 -12.90
N GLY A 394 7.96 -0.98 -13.88
CA GLY A 394 8.50 -0.46 -15.14
C GLY A 394 9.46 -1.43 -15.82
N ASN A 395 10.68 -0.97 -16.12
CA ASN A 395 11.78 -1.79 -16.67
C ASN A 395 12.73 -2.34 -15.59
N GLY A 396 12.34 -2.27 -14.31
CA GLY A 396 13.15 -2.76 -13.19
C GLY A 396 13.19 -4.29 -13.09
N ASP A 397 13.94 -4.76 -12.09
CA ASP A 397 14.10 -6.18 -11.80
C ASP A 397 12.77 -6.84 -11.40
N VAL A 398 12.63 -8.10 -11.77
CA VAL A 398 11.47 -8.93 -11.41
C VAL A 398 11.71 -9.55 -10.04
N GLN A 399 10.83 -9.25 -9.08
CA GLN A 399 10.79 -9.95 -7.80
C GLN A 399 9.82 -11.14 -7.90
N VAL A 400 10.16 -12.27 -7.28
CA VAL A 400 9.36 -13.49 -7.31
C VAL A 400 9.07 -13.95 -5.89
N SER A 401 7.84 -14.37 -5.63
CA SER A 401 7.39 -14.85 -4.34
C SER A 401 7.96 -16.21 -3.95
N ARG A 402 7.72 -16.65 -2.71
CA ARG A 402 7.80 -18.07 -2.39
C ARG A 402 6.76 -18.85 -3.18
N THR A 403 7.01 -20.14 -3.31
CA THR A 403 6.13 -21.09 -3.99
C THR A 403 5.11 -21.68 -3.03
N ALA A 404 3.82 -21.49 -3.32
CA ALA A 404 2.75 -22.28 -2.74
C ALA A 404 2.68 -23.65 -3.42
N ILE A 405 2.47 -24.70 -2.62
CA ILE A 405 2.34 -26.07 -3.09
C ILE A 405 0.87 -26.45 -3.01
N VAL A 406 0.24 -26.70 -4.17
CA VAL A 406 -1.19 -26.96 -4.27
C VAL A 406 -1.41 -28.35 -4.85
N GLU A 407 -1.94 -29.26 -4.05
CA GLU A 407 -2.32 -30.60 -4.50
C GLU A 407 -3.65 -30.55 -5.26
N VAL A 408 -3.73 -31.24 -6.39
CA VAL A 408 -5.00 -31.40 -7.12
C VAL A 408 -5.46 -32.83 -6.96
N GLU A 409 -6.65 -33.00 -6.40
CA GLU A 409 -7.21 -34.30 -6.08
C GLU A 409 -7.17 -35.27 -7.27
N ALA A 410 -6.73 -36.50 -6.99
CA ALA A 410 -6.70 -37.56 -7.98
C ALA A 410 -8.11 -38.04 -8.31
N GLN A 411 -8.35 -38.34 -9.59
CA GLN A 411 -9.56 -39.01 -10.04
C GLN A 411 -9.32 -40.54 -10.13
N PRO A 412 -10.38 -41.38 -10.12
CA PRO A 412 -10.22 -42.84 -10.10
C PRO A 412 -9.54 -43.46 -11.33
N LEU A 413 -9.57 -42.75 -12.47
CA LEU A 413 -8.97 -43.19 -13.72
C LEU A 413 -7.81 -42.28 -14.09
N GLU A 414 -6.64 -42.86 -14.30
CA GLU A 414 -5.53 -42.14 -14.93
C GLU A 414 -5.77 -42.06 -16.43
N LEU A 415 -5.97 -40.83 -16.93
CA LEU A 415 -6.30 -40.56 -18.32
C LEU A 415 -5.15 -39.77 -18.96
N PRO A 416 -4.29 -40.41 -19.79
CA PRO A 416 -3.17 -39.73 -20.44
C PRO A 416 -3.66 -38.72 -21.48
N ALA A 417 -2.76 -37.90 -22.02
CA ALA A 417 -3.11 -37.00 -23.12
C ALA A 417 -3.48 -37.83 -24.37
N PRO A 418 -4.47 -37.40 -25.19
CA PRO A 418 -4.73 -38.04 -26.45
C PRO A 418 -3.57 -37.83 -27.44
N THR A 419 -3.56 -38.58 -28.55
CA THR A 419 -2.63 -38.33 -29.67
C THR A 419 -3.41 -37.92 -30.91
N LEU A 420 -2.71 -37.36 -31.90
CA LEU A 420 -3.27 -37.17 -33.25
C LEU A 420 -2.81 -38.29 -34.19
N SER A 421 -3.57 -38.52 -35.26
CA SER A 421 -3.08 -39.25 -36.45
C SER A 421 -1.96 -38.49 -37.14
N ASP A 422 -1.14 -39.15 -37.95
CA ASP A 422 0.01 -38.54 -38.63
C ASP A 422 -0.37 -37.35 -39.55
N ASP A 423 -1.58 -37.38 -40.10
CA ASP A 423 -2.14 -36.30 -40.94
C ASP A 423 -2.88 -35.22 -40.13
N HIS A 424 -2.89 -35.34 -38.81
CA HIS A 424 -3.59 -34.48 -37.85
C HIS A 424 -5.12 -34.36 -38.08
N THR A 425 -5.75 -35.30 -38.81
CA THR A 425 -7.21 -35.24 -39.07
C THR A 425 -8.04 -35.98 -38.03
N GLN A 426 -7.42 -36.77 -37.17
CA GLN A 426 -8.10 -37.61 -36.18
C GLN A 426 -7.44 -37.48 -34.80
N VAL A 427 -8.28 -37.46 -33.76
CA VAL A 427 -7.86 -37.65 -32.37
C VAL A 427 -7.97 -39.12 -32.02
N LEU A 428 -6.87 -39.68 -31.52
CA LEU A 428 -6.75 -41.06 -31.09
C LEU A 428 -6.75 -41.10 -29.55
N VAL A 429 -7.79 -41.69 -28.98
CA VAL A 429 -7.98 -41.78 -27.53
C VAL A 429 -7.70 -43.21 -27.07
N ARG A 430 -6.78 -43.33 -26.10
CA ARG A 430 -6.42 -44.58 -25.43
C ARG A 430 -6.32 -44.33 -23.92
N PHE A 431 -6.87 -45.22 -23.10
CA PHE A 431 -6.69 -45.15 -21.65
C PHE A 431 -6.64 -46.56 -21.03
N PRO A 432 -5.92 -46.76 -19.90
CA PRO A 432 -5.64 -48.09 -19.35
C PRO A 432 -6.88 -48.95 -19.04
N ALA A 433 -7.98 -48.33 -18.63
CA ALA A 433 -9.22 -49.01 -18.27
C ALA A 433 -10.28 -49.02 -19.39
N MET A 434 -9.85 -49.04 -20.66
CA MET A 434 -10.78 -49.07 -21.81
C MET A 434 -11.68 -50.31 -21.76
N ASP A 435 -12.98 -50.08 -21.59
CA ASP A 435 -14.03 -51.08 -21.51
C ASP A 435 -15.36 -50.49 -22.02
N THR A 436 -16.22 -51.38 -22.52
CA THR A 436 -17.58 -51.12 -23.01
C THR A 436 -18.52 -50.46 -22.01
N ALA A 437 -18.21 -50.46 -20.71
CA ALA A 437 -18.95 -49.71 -19.70
C ALA A 437 -18.74 -48.19 -19.77
N TYR A 438 -17.86 -47.68 -20.64
CA TYR A 438 -17.55 -46.25 -20.74
C TYR A 438 -17.95 -45.64 -22.08
N HIS A 439 -18.21 -44.34 -22.05
CA HIS A 439 -18.26 -43.50 -23.24
C HIS A 439 -17.27 -42.34 -23.08
N ALA A 440 -16.77 -41.83 -24.19
CA ALA A 440 -15.80 -40.74 -24.23
C ALA A 440 -16.29 -39.60 -25.13
N ASN A 441 -15.81 -38.40 -24.82
CA ASN A 441 -15.99 -37.20 -25.63
C ASN A 441 -14.62 -36.51 -25.75
N VAL A 442 -14.36 -35.89 -26.90
CA VAL A 442 -13.15 -35.10 -27.14
C VAL A 442 -13.54 -33.63 -27.23
N ARG A 443 -12.75 -32.78 -26.57
CA ARG A 443 -12.81 -31.32 -26.65
C ARG A 443 -11.56 -30.79 -27.35
N LEU A 444 -11.78 -29.95 -28.35
CA LEU A 444 -10.77 -29.19 -29.08
C LEU A 444 -10.86 -27.72 -28.68
N GLN A 445 -9.73 -27.08 -28.39
CA GLN A 445 -9.65 -25.65 -28.09
C GLN A 445 -8.59 -24.99 -28.98
N GLY A 446 -9.00 -23.94 -29.69
CA GLY A 446 -8.18 -23.18 -30.60
C GLY A 446 -8.88 -21.85 -30.92
N ALA A 447 -9.04 -21.52 -32.20
CA ALA A 447 -9.84 -20.37 -32.65
C ALA A 447 -11.28 -20.41 -32.12
N THR A 448 -11.86 -21.60 -32.01
CA THR A 448 -13.12 -21.86 -31.30
C THR A 448 -12.99 -23.13 -30.47
N THR A 449 -13.75 -23.22 -29.38
CA THR A 449 -13.91 -24.48 -28.63
C THR A 449 -14.93 -25.36 -29.33
N LEU A 450 -14.61 -26.63 -29.53
CA LEU A 450 -15.47 -27.61 -30.19
C LEU A 450 -15.46 -28.94 -29.43
N ASP A 451 -16.64 -29.39 -29.01
CA ASP A 451 -16.84 -30.74 -28.49
C ASP A 451 -17.25 -31.68 -29.64
N LEU A 452 -16.46 -32.74 -29.85
CA LEU A 452 -16.77 -33.75 -30.86
C LEU A 452 -17.90 -34.67 -30.38
N PRO A 453 -18.65 -35.30 -31.30
CA PRO A 453 -19.71 -36.23 -30.94
C PRO A 453 -19.19 -37.31 -29.99
N ARG A 454 -19.95 -37.55 -28.91
CA ARG A 454 -19.67 -38.62 -27.94
C ARG A 454 -19.60 -39.97 -28.65
N GLN A 455 -18.61 -40.79 -28.28
CA GLN A 455 -18.49 -42.17 -28.75
C GLN A 455 -18.52 -43.15 -27.57
N ASP A 456 -19.22 -44.26 -27.78
CA ASP A 456 -19.20 -45.40 -26.89
C ASP A 456 -17.91 -46.20 -27.09
N VAL A 457 -17.30 -46.67 -26.00
CA VAL A 457 -16.18 -47.61 -26.10
C VAL A 457 -16.71 -48.95 -26.62
N VAL A 458 -16.18 -49.42 -27.74
CA VAL A 458 -16.59 -50.68 -28.41
C VAL A 458 -15.47 -51.73 -28.46
N SER A 459 -14.21 -51.33 -28.33
CA SER A 459 -13.04 -52.22 -28.27
C SER A 459 -12.09 -51.74 -27.17
N LYS A 460 -11.02 -52.50 -26.91
CA LYS A 460 -9.97 -52.14 -25.94
C LYS A 460 -8.77 -51.41 -26.55
N ASP A 461 -8.81 -51.10 -27.85
CA ASP A 461 -7.64 -50.62 -28.58
C ASP A 461 -7.53 -49.09 -28.67
N VAL A 462 -8.46 -48.44 -29.39
CA VAL A 462 -8.45 -47.00 -29.62
C VAL A 462 -9.84 -46.49 -30.00
N LEU A 463 -10.20 -45.31 -29.51
CA LEU A 463 -11.32 -44.54 -30.06
C LEU A 463 -10.78 -43.47 -31.02
N VAL A 464 -11.43 -43.36 -32.18
CA VAL A 464 -11.00 -42.47 -33.26
C VAL A 464 -12.07 -41.41 -33.48
N PHE A 465 -11.71 -40.15 -33.22
CA PHE A 465 -12.58 -39.00 -33.42
C PHE A 465 -12.09 -38.17 -34.59
N ARG A 466 -12.90 -38.04 -35.64
CA ARG A 466 -12.58 -37.19 -36.79
C ARG A 466 -12.74 -35.72 -36.43
N ILE A 467 -11.73 -34.92 -36.71
CA ILE A 467 -11.77 -33.47 -36.56
C ILE A 467 -12.44 -32.87 -37.81
N PRO A 468 -13.43 -31.96 -37.67
CA PRO A 468 -14.04 -31.32 -38.83
C PRO A 468 -13.05 -30.48 -39.63
N ASP A 469 -13.06 -30.66 -40.96
CA ASP A 469 -12.12 -30.00 -41.88
C ASP A 469 -12.15 -28.46 -41.76
N ALA A 470 -13.35 -27.89 -41.52
CA ALA A 470 -13.51 -26.45 -41.30
C ALA A 470 -12.79 -25.95 -40.03
N TRP A 471 -12.80 -26.75 -38.96
CA TRP A 471 -12.11 -26.41 -37.72
C TRP A 471 -10.59 -26.52 -37.90
N LEU A 472 -10.10 -27.56 -38.62
CA LEU A 472 -8.68 -27.68 -38.96
C LEU A 472 -8.19 -26.49 -39.80
N ALA A 473 -8.97 -26.08 -40.81
CA ALA A 473 -8.62 -24.95 -41.66
C ALA A 473 -8.49 -23.64 -40.86
N ALA A 474 -9.40 -23.40 -39.90
CA ALA A 474 -9.35 -22.22 -39.03
C ALA A 474 -8.17 -22.21 -38.04
N ASN A 475 -7.60 -23.40 -37.77
CA ASN A 475 -6.54 -23.59 -36.78
C ASN A 475 -5.17 -23.92 -37.38
N ARG A 476 -5.02 -23.92 -38.71
CA ARG A 476 -3.73 -24.13 -39.36
C ARG A 476 -2.70 -23.09 -38.88
N GLY A 477 -1.56 -23.57 -38.42
CA GLY A 477 -0.48 -22.77 -37.85
C GLY A 477 -0.76 -22.23 -36.46
N ARG A 478 -1.80 -22.70 -35.74
CA ARG A 478 -2.13 -22.27 -34.37
C ARG A 478 -1.80 -23.36 -33.37
N ASP A 479 -1.43 -22.94 -32.16
CA ASP A 479 -1.35 -23.85 -31.03
C ASP A 479 -2.77 -24.16 -30.54
N ILE A 480 -3.04 -25.45 -30.36
CA ILE A 480 -4.33 -25.96 -29.91
C ILE A 480 -4.16 -26.83 -28.67
N LEU A 481 -5.25 -26.97 -27.92
CA LEU A 481 -5.37 -27.89 -26.81
C LEU A 481 -6.40 -28.96 -27.16
N VAL A 482 -6.05 -30.23 -26.90
CA VAL A 482 -6.95 -31.37 -27.09
C VAL A 482 -7.05 -32.13 -25.78
N THR A 483 -8.27 -32.31 -25.32
CA THR A 483 -8.59 -33.14 -24.14
C THR A 483 -9.67 -34.13 -24.50
N TYR A 484 -9.78 -35.20 -23.73
CA TYR A 484 -10.95 -36.05 -23.73
C TYR A 484 -11.44 -36.27 -22.31
N ALA A 485 -12.71 -36.64 -22.20
CA ALA A 485 -13.30 -37.01 -20.94
C ALA A 485 -13.99 -38.37 -21.05
N VAL A 486 -14.04 -39.12 -19.96
CA VAL A 486 -14.64 -40.46 -19.88
C VAL A 486 -15.67 -40.51 -18.76
N ALA A 487 -16.84 -41.08 -19.02
CA ALA A 487 -17.88 -41.31 -18.02
C ALA A 487 -18.45 -42.74 -18.12
N SER A 488 -18.89 -43.29 -16.98
CA SER A 488 -19.53 -44.61 -16.95
C SER A 488 -20.92 -44.54 -17.57
N LYS A 489 -21.30 -45.58 -18.32
CA LYS A 489 -22.66 -45.79 -18.81
C LYS A 489 -23.59 -46.34 -17.72
N GLN A 490 -23.04 -46.99 -16.70
CA GLN A 490 -23.83 -47.70 -15.68
C GLN A 490 -24.46 -46.76 -14.64
N LYS A 491 -23.88 -45.57 -14.46
CA LYS A 491 -24.33 -44.58 -13.47
C LYS A 491 -24.66 -43.28 -14.21
N ARG A 492 -25.94 -42.96 -14.29
CA ARG A 492 -26.46 -41.81 -15.06
C ARG A 492 -25.91 -40.45 -14.58
N GLU A 493 -25.44 -40.38 -13.33
CA GLU A 493 -24.90 -39.18 -12.68
C GLU A 493 -23.38 -39.27 -12.42
N ASP A 494 -22.69 -40.24 -13.03
CA ASP A 494 -21.25 -40.39 -12.82
C ASP A 494 -20.49 -39.18 -13.40
N PRO A 495 -19.66 -38.48 -12.60
CA PRO A 495 -18.89 -37.37 -13.12
C PRO A 495 -17.91 -37.84 -14.19
N TRP A 496 -17.73 -36.98 -15.19
CA TRP A 496 -16.72 -37.10 -16.22
C TRP A 496 -15.33 -37.00 -15.59
N ARG A 497 -14.44 -37.89 -16.03
CA ARG A 497 -13.01 -37.87 -15.69
C ARG A 497 -12.28 -37.23 -16.84
N PHE A 498 -11.31 -36.38 -16.56
CA PHE A 498 -10.64 -35.57 -17.58
C PHE A 498 -9.25 -36.13 -17.88
N SER A 499 -8.85 -36.09 -19.14
CA SER A 499 -7.50 -36.44 -19.57
C SER A 499 -6.49 -35.35 -19.22
N ARG A 500 -5.20 -35.71 -19.25
CA ARG A 500 -4.13 -34.72 -19.48
C ARG A 500 -4.36 -34.01 -20.83
N VAL A 501 -3.72 -32.87 -21.01
CA VAL A 501 -3.92 -31.98 -22.16
C VAL A 501 -2.84 -32.24 -23.21
N LEU A 502 -3.25 -32.63 -24.41
CA LEU A 502 -2.36 -32.57 -25.58
C LEU A 502 -2.26 -31.12 -26.04
N ARG A 503 -1.04 -30.60 -26.12
CA ARG A 503 -0.73 -29.25 -26.65
C ARG A 503 0.08 -29.42 -27.92
N VAL A 504 -0.45 -28.96 -29.04
CA VAL A 504 0.16 -29.19 -30.35
C VAL A 504 -0.13 -28.03 -31.28
N ARG A 505 0.80 -27.76 -32.20
CA ARG A 505 0.60 -26.80 -33.28
C ARG A 505 0.07 -27.53 -34.51
N LEU A 506 -1.08 -27.08 -35.03
CA LEU A 506 -1.67 -27.62 -36.27
C LEU A 506 -1.09 -27.01 -37.54
#